data_AF-A0A645ECS4-F1
#
_entry.id   AF-A0A645ECS4-F1
#
_cell.length_a   1.000
_cell.length_b   1.000
_cell.length_c   1.000
_cell.angle_alpha   90.00
_cell.angle_beta   90.00
_cell.angle_gamma   90.00
#
_symmetry.space_group_name_H-M   'P 1'
#
loop_
_entity.id
_entity.type
_entity.pdbx_description
1 polymer ?
#
loop_
_entity_poly.entity_id
_entity_poly.type
_entity_poly.pdbx_seq_one_letter_code
_entity_poly.pdbx_strand_id
1 'polypeptide(L)'
;MYKVNIKNKDDYYTIINYLFKICDRFKVVNMYEDIKNIGKVKFTDELMAFCIGEEKVKKWPGMVKAPKSIIRTYLCNKKTLKLFKEYKKFFEYRVEDNTGYYDTFGCNGQIDISFYNNDACVLYTVGHEGLCISGDIELEIILNKNNIDFEKWF
;
A
#
# COMPACT_ATOMS: atom_id res chain seq x y z
N MET A 1 9.14 0.47 14.94
CA MET A 1 8.38 0.00 13.77
C MET A 1 9.07 -1.26 13.25
N TYR A 2 8.54 -1.94 12.25
CA TYR A 2 9.19 -3.08 11.63
C TYR A 2 8.91 -3.15 10.12
N LYS A 3 9.91 -3.65 9.38
CA LYS A 3 9.81 -4.04 7.97
C LYS A 3 9.04 -5.33 7.87
N VAL A 4 8.02 -5.39 7.03
CA VAL A 4 7.32 -6.64 6.71
C VAL A 4 7.87 -7.21 5.41
N ASN A 5 8.45 -8.41 5.47
CA ASN A 5 9.04 -9.09 4.31
C ASN A 5 8.01 -10.07 3.72
N ILE A 6 7.26 -9.62 2.72
CA ILE A 6 6.25 -10.43 2.03
C ILE A 6 6.94 -11.28 0.95
N LYS A 7 7.08 -12.59 1.19
CA LYS A 7 7.82 -13.48 0.29
C LYS A 7 6.93 -14.16 -0.73
N ASN A 8 5.66 -14.37 -0.38
CA ASN A 8 4.73 -15.10 -1.21
C ASN A 8 3.30 -14.53 -1.16
N LYS A 9 2.43 -15.13 -1.95
CA LYS A 9 1.01 -14.74 -2.09
C LYS A 9 0.21 -14.97 -0.80
N ASP A 10 0.53 -16.02 -0.04
CA ASP A 10 -0.20 -16.39 1.17
C ASP A 10 0.16 -15.45 2.33
N ASP A 11 1.41 -15.00 2.42
CA ASP A 11 1.84 -13.93 3.34
C ASP A 11 1.03 -12.65 3.06
N TYR A 12 0.98 -12.25 1.78
CA TYR A 12 0.24 -11.07 1.34
C TYR A 12 -1.25 -11.18 1.72
N TYR A 13 -1.89 -12.30 1.42
CA TYR A 13 -3.30 -12.50 1.77
C TYR A 13 -3.53 -12.53 3.27
N THR A 14 -2.61 -13.09 4.06
CA THR A 14 -2.68 -13.07 5.52
C THR A 14 -2.67 -11.64 6.04
N ILE A 15 -1.74 -10.82 5.57
CA ILE A 15 -1.61 -9.41 5.94
C ILE A 15 -2.84 -8.60 5.50
N ILE A 16 -3.26 -8.73 4.24
CA ILE A 16 -4.42 -7.99 3.72
C ILE A 16 -5.71 -8.36 4.45
N ASN A 17 -5.95 -9.64 4.73
CA ASN A 17 -7.14 -10.05 5.48
C ASN A 17 -7.14 -9.45 6.89
N TYR A 18 -5.98 -9.38 7.54
CA TYR A 18 -5.87 -8.73 8.84
C TYR A 18 -6.15 -7.23 8.75
N LEU A 19 -5.46 -6.52 7.85
CA LEU A 19 -5.63 -5.08 7.67
C LEU A 19 -7.10 -4.73 7.41
N PHE A 20 -7.78 -5.44 6.51
CA PHE A 20 -9.20 -5.20 6.22
C PHE A 20 -10.17 -5.61 7.33
N LYS A 21 -9.71 -6.37 8.34
CA LYS A 21 -10.50 -6.70 9.52
C LYS A 21 -10.45 -5.60 10.58
N ILE A 22 -9.30 -4.94 10.71
CA ILE A 22 -9.02 -4.02 11.82
C ILE A 22 -8.97 -2.54 11.42
N CYS A 23 -8.67 -2.25 10.16
CA CYS A 23 -8.61 -0.90 9.63
C CYS A 23 -9.99 -0.43 9.18
N ASP A 24 -10.32 0.84 9.39
CA ASP A 24 -11.54 1.48 8.89
C ASP A 24 -11.35 1.99 7.44
N ARG A 25 -10.13 2.44 7.14
CA ARG A 25 -9.80 3.06 5.85
C ARG A 25 -8.37 2.76 5.40
N PHE A 26 -8.16 2.96 4.11
CA PHE A 26 -6.83 3.06 3.53
C PHE A 26 -6.75 4.28 2.63
N LYS A 27 -5.52 4.76 2.46
CA LYS A 27 -5.17 5.91 1.63
C LYS A 27 -4.23 5.46 0.54
N VAL A 28 -4.47 5.92 -0.69
CA VAL A 28 -3.56 5.74 -1.82
C VAL A 28 -3.01 7.10 -2.20
N VAL A 29 -1.69 7.20 -2.33
CA VAL A 29 -0.98 8.41 -2.72
C VAL A 29 -0.57 8.32 -4.18
N ASN A 30 -1.01 9.29 -4.97
CA ASN A 30 -0.62 9.47 -6.36
C ASN A 30 0.09 10.82 -6.49
N MET A 31 1.28 10.85 -7.10
CA MET A 31 1.98 12.12 -7.33
C MET A 31 1.24 12.94 -8.40
N TYR A 32 1.09 14.26 -8.22
CA TYR A 32 0.28 15.12 -9.12
C TYR A 32 0.81 15.13 -10.56
N GLU A 33 2.12 14.95 -10.74
CA GLU A 33 2.76 14.97 -12.05
C GLU A 33 2.41 13.73 -12.88
N ASP A 34 2.12 12.61 -12.23
CA ASP A 34 1.67 11.38 -12.89
C ASP A 34 0.21 11.45 -13.35
N ILE A 35 -0.62 12.33 -12.77
CA ILE A 35 -2.07 12.39 -13.06
C ILE A 35 -2.37 12.68 -14.54
N LYS A 36 -1.49 13.42 -15.23
CA LYS A 36 -1.65 13.67 -16.67
C LYS A 36 -1.46 12.41 -17.54
N ASN A 37 -0.84 11.37 -16.99
CA ASN A 37 -0.58 10.08 -17.65
C ASN A 37 -1.35 8.90 -17.02
N ILE A 38 -2.17 9.13 -15.98
CA ILE A 38 -2.95 8.10 -15.25
C ILE A 38 -4.14 7.54 -16.06
N GLY A 39 -4.29 7.90 -17.33
CA GLY A 39 -5.13 7.10 -18.22
C GLY A 39 -4.52 5.70 -18.36
N LYS A 40 -5.05 4.72 -17.60
CA LYS A 40 -4.80 3.25 -17.62
C LYS A 40 -3.99 2.69 -16.44
N VAL A 41 -4.25 3.09 -15.20
CA VAL A 41 -3.83 2.29 -14.03
C VAL A 41 -5.03 1.49 -13.53
N LYS A 42 -5.14 0.25 -14.00
CA LYS A 42 -6.32 -0.62 -13.77
C LYS A 42 -6.75 -0.69 -12.30
N PHE A 43 -5.79 -0.87 -11.38
CA PHE A 43 -6.10 -0.92 -9.94
C PHE A 43 -6.67 0.39 -9.39
N THR A 44 -6.06 1.54 -9.72
CA THR A 44 -6.55 2.83 -9.21
C THR A 44 -7.87 3.22 -9.86
N ASP A 45 -8.05 2.91 -11.15
CA ASP A 45 -9.30 3.15 -11.88
C ASP A 45 -10.45 2.32 -11.28
N GLU A 46 -10.20 1.04 -10.97
CA GLU A 46 -11.17 0.17 -10.29
C GLU A 46 -11.45 0.66 -8.86
N LEU A 47 -10.44 1.19 -8.15
CA LEU A 47 -10.60 1.80 -6.83
C LEU A 47 -11.43 3.10 -6.86
N MET A 48 -11.36 3.89 -7.93
CA MET A 48 -12.01 5.21 -8.00
C MET A 48 -13.50 5.15 -7.69
N ALA A 49 -14.18 4.06 -8.08
CA ALA A 49 -15.59 3.84 -7.78
C ALA A 49 -15.92 3.74 -6.27
N PHE A 50 -14.91 3.57 -5.42
CA PHE A 50 -15.03 3.42 -3.97
C PHE A 50 -14.38 4.58 -3.19
N CYS A 51 -13.93 5.64 -3.88
CA CYS A 51 -13.31 6.79 -3.25
C CYS A 51 -14.33 7.56 -2.39
N ILE A 52 -13.96 7.88 -1.15
CA ILE A 52 -14.80 8.61 -0.20
C ILE A 52 -14.22 9.99 0.17
N GLY A 53 -13.02 10.31 -0.29
CA GLY A 53 -12.38 11.58 0.00
C GLY A 53 -11.09 11.76 -0.79
N GLU A 54 -10.79 13.02 -1.11
CA GLU A 54 -9.59 13.41 -1.84
C GLU A 54 -8.98 14.66 -1.19
N GLU A 55 -7.66 14.67 -1.01
CA GLU A 55 -6.93 15.80 -0.46
C GLU A 55 -5.60 16.05 -1.19
N LYS A 56 -5.20 17.31 -1.31
CA LYS A 56 -3.90 17.70 -1.87
C LYS A 56 -2.89 17.78 -0.73
N VAL A 57 -1.78 17.04 -0.84
CA VAL A 57 -0.77 16.96 0.21
C VAL A 57 0.64 17.17 -0.30
N LYS A 58 1.55 17.40 0.64
CA LYS A 58 3.01 17.40 0.44
C LYS A 58 3.74 16.49 1.44
N LYS A 59 2.99 15.72 2.25
CA LYS A 59 3.48 14.83 3.30
C LYS A 59 2.50 13.68 3.53
N TRP A 60 3.01 12.49 3.81
CA TRP A 60 2.27 11.27 4.19
C TRP A 60 3.23 10.31 4.93
N PRO A 61 2.74 9.23 5.57
CA PRO A 61 3.62 8.26 6.23
C PRO A 61 4.71 7.73 5.30
N GLY A 62 5.95 7.69 5.78
CA GLY A 62 7.11 7.27 4.99
C GLY A 62 7.82 8.38 4.21
N MET A 63 7.33 9.64 4.23
CA MET A 63 7.94 10.73 3.46
C MET A 63 8.33 11.96 4.30
N VAL A 64 9.58 12.41 4.13
CA VAL A 64 10.13 13.62 4.77
C VAL A 64 9.85 14.88 3.92
N LYS A 65 10.02 14.78 2.60
CA LYS A 65 9.69 15.82 1.60
C LYS A 65 9.10 15.14 0.38
N ALA A 66 8.04 15.71 -0.19
CA ALA A 66 7.41 15.17 -1.37
C ALA A 66 7.03 16.25 -2.40
N PRO A 67 6.92 15.86 -3.68
CA PRO A 67 6.16 16.61 -4.68
C PRO A 67 4.73 16.87 -4.20
N LYS A 68 4.00 17.73 -4.92
CA LYS A 68 2.56 17.81 -4.72
C LYS A 68 1.99 16.43 -5.03
N SER A 69 1.18 15.87 -4.13
CA SER A 69 0.48 14.60 -4.35
C SER A 69 -1.01 14.70 -4.04
N ILE A 70 -1.80 13.84 -4.64
CA ILE A 70 -3.18 13.56 -4.24
C ILE A 70 -3.18 12.34 -3.33
N ILE A 71 -3.82 12.47 -2.18
CA ILE A 71 -4.26 11.33 -1.39
C ILE A 71 -5.72 11.09 -1.67
N ARG A 72 -6.06 9.84 -1.98
CA ARG A 72 -7.43 9.36 -2.03
C ARG A 72 -7.69 8.41 -0.88
N THR A 73 -8.83 8.58 -0.23
CA THR A 73 -9.25 7.79 0.92
C THR A 73 -10.37 6.84 0.51
N TYR A 74 -10.27 5.61 0.98
CA TYR A 74 -11.17 4.51 0.67
C TYR A 74 -11.52 3.76 1.95
N LEU A 75 -12.72 3.17 2.02
CA LEU A 75 -13.12 2.32 3.13
C LEU A 75 -12.53 0.92 2.99
N CYS A 76 -12.06 0.36 4.11
CA CYS A 76 -11.77 -1.06 4.23
C CYS A 76 -13.09 -1.83 4.32
N ASN A 77 -13.51 -2.46 3.23
CA ASN A 77 -14.75 -3.23 3.19
C ASN A 77 -14.61 -4.45 2.27
N LYS A 78 -15.67 -5.26 2.17
CA LYS A 78 -15.65 -6.49 1.36
C LYS A 78 -15.37 -6.24 -0.13
N LYS A 79 -15.82 -5.11 -0.69
CA LYS A 79 -15.64 -4.79 -2.12
C LYS A 79 -14.19 -4.40 -2.41
N THR A 80 -13.63 -3.51 -1.60
CA THR A 80 -12.22 -3.10 -1.73
C THR A 80 -11.27 -4.24 -1.36
N LEU A 81 -11.60 -5.08 -0.38
CA LEU A 81 -10.84 -6.31 -0.07
C LEU A 81 -10.78 -7.26 -1.27
N LYS A 82 -11.92 -7.46 -1.96
CA LYS A 82 -11.96 -8.30 -3.16
C LYS A 82 -10.98 -7.78 -4.19
N LEU A 83 -10.97 -6.47 -4.43
CA LEU A 83 -10.03 -5.84 -5.35
C LEU A 83 -8.57 -6.11 -4.93
N PHE A 84 -8.21 -5.86 -3.67
CA PHE A 84 -6.86 -6.18 -3.19
C PHE A 84 -6.48 -7.65 -3.37
N LYS A 85 -7.43 -8.60 -3.29
CA LYS A 85 -7.14 -10.03 -3.49
C LYS A 85 -6.92 -10.42 -4.95
N GLU A 86 -7.49 -9.67 -5.89
CA GLU A 86 -7.27 -9.90 -7.33
C GLU A 86 -5.81 -9.64 -7.71
N TYR A 87 -5.15 -8.73 -6.99
CA TYR A 87 -3.72 -8.53 -7.05
C TYR A 87 -3.01 -9.33 -5.93
N LYS A 88 -1.81 -9.85 -6.19
CA LYS A 88 -1.20 -10.89 -5.31
C LYS A 88 -0.12 -10.38 -4.36
N LYS A 89 0.20 -9.09 -4.42
CA LYS A 89 1.29 -8.43 -3.69
C LYS A 89 1.15 -6.91 -3.83
N PHE A 90 1.71 -6.17 -2.88
CA PHE A 90 1.84 -4.71 -3.03
C PHE A 90 2.78 -4.39 -4.19
N PHE A 91 3.95 -5.03 -4.23
CA PHE A 91 5.01 -4.70 -5.18
C PHE A 91 5.41 -5.86 -6.10
N GLU A 92 5.72 -5.54 -7.34
CA GLU A 92 6.33 -6.41 -8.34
C GLU A 92 7.70 -5.83 -8.75
N TYR A 93 8.78 -6.58 -8.55
CA TYR A 93 10.07 -6.17 -9.09
C TYR A 93 10.11 -6.40 -10.60
N ARG A 94 10.43 -5.35 -11.36
CA ARG A 94 10.57 -5.36 -12.81
C ARG A 94 11.98 -4.93 -13.20
N VAL A 95 12.41 -5.38 -14.37
CA VAL A 95 13.67 -4.98 -14.99
C VAL A 95 13.35 -4.47 -16.40
N GLU A 96 13.74 -3.23 -16.69
CA GLU A 96 13.56 -2.57 -17.98
C GLU A 96 14.85 -1.81 -18.30
N ASP A 97 15.38 -2.00 -19.52
CA ASP A 97 16.65 -1.38 -19.94
C ASP A 97 17.80 -1.53 -18.93
N ASN A 98 17.94 -2.72 -18.34
CA ASN A 98 18.91 -3.06 -17.26
C ASN A 98 18.74 -2.27 -15.95
N THR A 99 17.64 -1.54 -15.80
CA THR A 99 17.27 -0.82 -14.57
C THR A 99 16.18 -1.59 -13.84
N GLY A 100 16.44 -1.93 -12.58
CA GLY A 100 15.47 -2.57 -11.70
C GLY A 100 14.58 -1.55 -10.99
N TYR A 101 13.28 -1.80 -10.92
CA TYR A 101 12.35 -0.99 -10.14
C TYR A 101 11.22 -1.82 -9.55
N TYR A 102 10.61 -1.32 -8.48
CA TYR A 102 9.37 -1.87 -7.93
C TYR A 102 8.17 -1.18 -8.58
N ASP A 103 7.28 -1.96 -9.16
CA ASP A 103 5.97 -1.55 -9.64
C ASP A 103 4.92 -1.93 -8.59
N THR A 104 3.91 -1.09 -8.38
CA THR A 104 2.84 -1.32 -7.39
C THR A 104 1.58 -1.82 -8.09
N PHE A 105 1.09 -3.02 -7.74
CA PHE A 105 -0.11 -3.64 -8.35
C PHE A 105 -0.11 -3.77 -9.89
N GLY A 106 1.05 -3.80 -10.54
CA GLY A 106 1.13 -4.00 -11.99
C GLY A 106 0.69 -2.77 -12.78
N CYS A 107 1.04 -1.57 -12.29
CA CYS A 107 0.66 -0.31 -12.89
C CYS A 107 1.86 0.43 -13.50
N ASN A 108 1.61 1.34 -14.44
CA ASN A 108 2.67 2.22 -14.94
C ASN A 108 2.96 3.34 -13.92
N GLY A 109 3.46 2.98 -12.74
CA GLY A 109 3.78 3.90 -11.67
C GLY A 109 4.07 3.24 -10.31
N GLN A 110 4.54 4.06 -9.38
CA GLN A 110 4.74 3.68 -7.97
C GLN A 110 3.70 4.43 -7.14
N ILE A 111 2.88 3.69 -6.39
CA ILE A 111 1.90 4.28 -5.48
C ILE A 111 2.22 3.87 -4.05
N ASP A 112 2.05 4.80 -3.12
CA ASP A 112 2.14 4.51 -1.70
C ASP A 112 0.74 4.26 -1.15
N ILE A 113 0.61 3.28 -0.27
CA ILE A 113 -0.63 2.90 0.39
C ILE A 113 -0.40 2.95 1.89
N SER A 114 -1.35 3.50 2.63
CA SER A 114 -1.36 3.44 4.10
C SER A 114 -2.72 2.99 4.61
N PHE A 115 -2.72 2.11 5.61
CA PHE A 115 -3.89 1.56 6.27
C PHE A 115 -4.03 2.17 7.66
N TYR A 116 -5.26 2.54 8.02
CA TYR A 116 -5.54 3.22 9.28
C TYR A 116 -6.64 2.49 10.04
N ASN A 117 -6.53 2.51 11.37
CA ASN A 117 -7.61 2.20 12.28
C ASN A 117 -7.89 3.47 13.09
N ASN A 118 -9.01 4.14 12.79
CA ASN A 118 -9.23 5.52 13.20
C ASN A 118 -8.04 6.37 12.70
N ASP A 119 -7.39 7.14 13.58
CA ASP A 119 -6.27 8.01 13.19
C ASP A 119 -4.89 7.35 13.31
N ALA A 120 -4.82 6.10 13.78
CA ALA A 120 -3.57 5.37 13.88
C ALA A 120 -3.22 4.70 12.54
N CYS A 121 -2.04 5.02 11.99
CA CYS A 121 -1.49 4.30 10.84
C CYS A 121 -0.98 2.94 11.30
N VAL A 122 -1.59 1.87 10.78
CA VAL A 122 -1.22 0.48 11.09
C VAL A 122 -0.04 0.05 10.24
N LEU A 123 -0.16 0.26 8.92
CA LEU A 123 0.82 -0.18 7.93
C LEU A 123 0.88 0.82 6.79
N TYR A 124 2.07 1.11 6.28
CA TYR A 124 2.24 1.88 5.07
C TYR A 124 3.31 1.29 4.15
N THR A 125 3.22 1.63 2.87
CA THR A 125 4.14 1.19 1.83
C THR A 125 4.95 2.36 1.30
N VAL A 126 6.19 2.09 0.89
CA VAL A 126 7.05 3.01 0.14
C VAL A 126 7.36 2.37 -1.21
N GLY A 127 6.59 2.74 -2.23
CA GLY A 127 6.55 2.09 -3.54
C GLY A 127 7.89 2.07 -4.26
N HIS A 128 8.61 3.20 -4.26
CA HIS A 128 9.91 3.32 -4.91
C HIS A 128 11.01 2.46 -4.28
N GLU A 129 10.85 2.10 -3.01
CA GLU A 129 11.82 1.27 -2.26
C GLU A 129 11.32 -0.18 -2.08
N GLY A 130 10.09 -0.49 -2.51
CA GLY A 130 9.47 -1.80 -2.30
C GLY A 130 9.29 -2.15 -0.82
N LEU A 131 9.10 -1.15 0.05
CA LEU A 131 9.05 -1.35 1.50
C LEU A 131 7.63 -1.40 2.03
N CYS A 132 7.41 -2.30 2.99
CA CYS A 132 6.19 -2.38 3.78
C CYS A 132 6.57 -2.20 5.25
N ILE A 133 6.02 -1.21 5.93
CA ILE A 133 6.40 -0.84 7.29
C ILE A 133 5.15 -0.81 8.17
N SER A 134 5.22 -1.42 9.35
CA SER A 134 4.16 -1.41 10.35
C SER A 134 4.68 -0.97 11.72
N GLY A 135 3.81 -0.32 12.48
CA GLY A 135 4.00 -0.02 13.90
C GLY A 135 3.05 -0.79 14.83
N ASP A 136 2.20 -1.64 14.26
CA ASP A 136 1.11 -2.28 14.98
C ASP A 136 1.51 -3.59 15.66
N ILE A 137 1.27 -3.69 16.97
CA ILE A 137 1.68 -4.86 17.78
C ILE A 137 0.88 -6.13 17.42
N GLU A 138 -0.38 -5.98 17.02
CA GLU A 138 -1.22 -7.13 16.68
C GLU A 138 -0.82 -7.76 15.34
N LEU A 139 -0.45 -6.94 14.36
CA LEU A 139 0.12 -7.41 13.12
C LEU A 139 1.44 -8.15 13.40
N GLU A 140 2.29 -7.68 14.31
CA GLU A 140 3.51 -8.41 14.71
C GLU A 140 3.19 -9.82 15.24
N ILE A 141 2.16 -9.96 16.09
CA ILE A 141 1.70 -11.26 16.60
C ILE A 141 1.25 -12.17 15.44
N ILE A 142 0.55 -11.60 14.45
CA ILE A 142 0.08 -12.35 13.28
C ILE A 142 1.23 -12.79 12.39
N LEU A 143 2.22 -11.93 12.18
CA LEU A 143 3.41 -12.28 11.40
C LEU A 143 4.16 -13.44 12.07
N ASN A 144 4.42 -13.35 13.38
CA ASN A 144 5.02 -14.44 14.16
C ASN A 144 4.21 -15.74 14.06
N LYS A 145 2.89 -15.67 14.28
CA LYS A 145 2.02 -16.85 14.26
C LYS A 145 2.03 -17.58 12.91
N ASN A 146 2.20 -16.86 11.81
CA ASN A 146 2.19 -17.40 10.45
C ASN A 146 3.60 -17.61 9.88
N ASN A 147 4.66 -17.43 10.69
CA ASN A 147 6.06 -17.49 10.25
C ASN A 147 6.36 -16.55 9.06
N ILE A 148 5.70 -15.39 9.02
CA ILE A 148 5.97 -14.34 8.03
C ILE A 148 7.14 -13.53 8.53
N ASP A 149 8.12 -13.32 7.65
CA ASP A 149 9.38 -12.67 7.98
C ASP A 149 9.21 -11.16 8.19
N PHE A 150 9.88 -10.60 9.19
CA PHE A 150 9.90 -9.17 9.48
C PHE A 150 11.14 -8.78 10.27
N GLU A 151 11.55 -7.52 10.15
CA GLU A 151 12.77 -7.00 10.78
C GLU A 151 12.46 -5.72 11.54
N LYS A 152 13.04 -5.55 12.73
CA LYS A 152 12.85 -4.31 13.49
C LYS A 152 13.42 -3.12 12.71
N TRP A 153 12.57 -2.13 12.47
CA TRP A 153 12.91 -0.90 11.77
C TRP A 153 13.07 0.21 12.82
N PHE A 154 14.29 0.76 12.87
CA PHE A 154 14.76 1.75 13.85
C PHE A 154 13.79 2.92 14.03
#